data_AF-A0AA41VVE1-F1
#
_entry.id   AF-A0AA41VVE1-F1
#
_cell.length_a   1.000
_cell.length_b   1.000
_cell.length_c   1.000
_cell.angle_alpha   90.00
_cell.angle_beta   90.00
_cell.angle_gamma   90.00
#
_symmetry.space_group_name_H-M   'P 1'
#
loop_
_entity.id
_entity.type
_entity.pdbx_description
1 polymer ?
#
loop_
_entity_poly.entity_id
_entity_poly.type
_entity_poly.pdbx_seq_one_letter_code
_entity_poly.pdbx_strand_id
1 'polypeptide(L)'
;MDVDGGGASTSGVDTAQSVPVLSRRQKALHQFTQQNLPACKPILTPAWVISTFLVLGVIFIPLGLVALRASQSVVEIVDRYDTDCVPETHKNNKVSYIQDDSIAKNCTRILKVISFFRLTS
;
A
#
# COMPACT_ATOMS: atom_id res chain seq x y z
N MET A 1 -39.23 -84.67 -15.16
CA MET A 1 -40.35 -83.88 -15.72
C MET A 1 -39.81 -82.47 -15.74
N ASP A 2 -39.17 -82.12 -16.83
CA ASP A 2 -38.41 -80.88 -16.98
C ASP A 2 -39.12 -80.10 -18.09
N VAL A 3 -39.80 -79.06 -17.68
CA VAL A 3 -40.45 -78.08 -18.55
C VAL A 3 -39.78 -76.75 -18.22
N ASP A 4 -39.06 -76.19 -19.18
CA ASP A 4 -39.27 -74.78 -19.50
C ASP A 4 -38.78 -74.49 -20.92
N GLY A 5 -39.69 -73.88 -21.69
CA GLY A 5 -39.49 -73.42 -23.05
C GLY A 5 -39.74 -71.93 -23.15
N GLY A 6 -39.16 -71.34 -24.20
CA GLY A 6 -39.42 -69.97 -24.66
C GLY A 6 -38.65 -68.92 -23.86
N GLY A 7 -37.99 -67.93 -24.47
CA GLY A 7 -38.04 -67.41 -25.82
C GLY A 7 -37.83 -65.88 -25.75
N ALA A 8 -37.41 -65.30 -26.87
CA ALA A 8 -37.35 -63.87 -27.18
C ALA A 8 -36.14 -63.04 -26.68
N SER A 9 -35.29 -62.78 -27.67
CA SER A 9 -34.43 -61.61 -27.91
C SER A 9 -35.09 -60.25 -27.64
N THR A 10 -34.29 -59.26 -27.19
CA THR A 10 -34.18 -57.87 -27.71
C THR A 10 -33.19 -57.10 -26.82
N SER A 11 -32.02 -56.73 -27.33
CA SER A 11 -31.76 -55.45 -28.02
C SER A 11 -31.94 -54.24 -27.11
N GLY A 12 -30.84 -53.69 -26.59
CA GLY A 12 -30.85 -52.45 -25.83
C GLY A 12 -29.43 -52.01 -25.51
N VAL A 13 -28.82 -51.32 -26.47
CA VAL A 13 -27.52 -50.65 -26.34
C VAL A 13 -27.65 -49.54 -25.29
N ASP A 14 -27.26 -49.81 -24.05
CA ASP A 14 -27.03 -48.75 -23.07
C ASP A 14 -25.63 -48.19 -23.27
N THR A 15 -25.62 -47.25 -24.22
CA THR A 15 -24.54 -46.34 -24.55
C THR A 15 -23.97 -45.73 -23.27
N ALA A 16 -22.85 -46.27 -22.81
CA ALA A 16 -22.04 -45.78 -21.71
C ALA A 16 -21.34 -44.46 -22.07
N GLN A 17 -22.10 -43.38 -22.30
CA GLN A 17 -21.54 -42.07 -22.66
C GLN A 17 -22.37 -40.89 -22.09
N SER A 18 -22.48 -40.79 -20.77
CA SER A 18 -22.82 -39.50 -20.11
C SER A 18 -22.33 -39.36 -18.66
N VAL A 19 -21.61 -40.36 -18.13
CA VAL A 19 -21.32 -40.47 -16.69
C VAL A 19 -20.18 -39.57 -16.14
N PRO A 20 -19.19 -39.03 -16.91
CA PRO A 20 -18.08 -38.29 -16.28
C PRO A 20 -18.40 -36.82 -15.93
N VAL A 21 -19.34 -36.18 -16.63
CA VAL A 21 -19.63 -34.73 -16.44
C VAL A 21 -20.55 -34.47 -15.25
N LEU A 22 -21.60 -35.29 -15.09
CA LEU A 22 -22.50 -35.21 -13.94
C LEU A 22 -21.77 -35.58 -12.64
N SER A 23 -20.94 -36.62 -12.67
CA SER A 23 -20.10 -37.04 -11.53
C SER A 23 -19.18 -35.93 -11.03
N ARG A 24 -18.49 -35.20 -11.92
CA ARG A 24 -17.63 -34.07 -11.54
C ARG A 24 -18.40 -32.91 -10.91
N ARG A 25 -19.55 -32.54 -11.48
CA ARG A 25 -20.41 -31.49 -10.91
C ARG A 25 -20.92 -31.88 -9.53
N GLN A 26 -21.34 -33.12 -9.37
CA GLN A 26 -21.84 -33.65 -8.10
C GLN A 26 -20.74 -33.69 -7.03
N LYS A 27 -19.51 -34.05 -7.41
CA LYS A 27 -18.33 -34.02 -6.52
C LYS A 27 -17.93 -32.60 -6.11
N ALA A 28 -17.96 -31.65 -7.05
CA ALA A 28 -17.70 -30.24 -6.76
C ALA A 28 -18.76 -29.67 -5.80
N LEU A 29 -20.05 -29.89 -6.09
CA LEU A 29 -21.15 -29.47 -5.22
C LEU A 29 -21.04 -30.06 -3.82
N HIS A 30 -20.67 -31.35 -3.72
CA HIS A 30 -20.42 -32.00 -2.43
C HIS A 30 -19.26 -31.35 -1.66
N GLN A 31 -18.19 -30.95 -2.35
CA GLN A 31 -17.05 -30.28 -1.72
C GLN A 31 -17.40 -28.86 -1.24
N PHE A 32 -18.29 -28.16 -1.93
CA PHE A 32 -18.83 -26.86 -1.51
C PHE A 32 -19.81 -26.99 -0.33
N THR A 33 -20.80 -27.90 -0.40
CA THR A 33 -21.82 -28.04 0.66
C THR A 33 -21.25 -28.61 1.95
N GLN A 34 -20.23 -29.49 1.86
CA GLN A 34 -19.50 -29.97 3.03
C GLN A 34 -18.37 -29.03 3.50
N GLN A 35 -18.19 -27.88 2.85
CA GLN A 35 -17.15 -26.89 3.19
C GLN A 35 -15.72 -27.47 3.19
N ASN A 36 -15.48 -28.55 2.45
CA ASN A 36 -14.16 -29.17 2.24
C ASN A 36 -13.39 -28.47 1.10
N LEU A 37 -13.52 -27.15 0.98
CA LEU A 37 -12.76 -26.41 -0.03
C LEU A 37 -11.27 -26.44 0.35
N PRO A 38 -10.38 -26.63 -0.63
CA PRO A 38 -8.95 -26.49 -0.40
C PRO A 38 -8.67 -25.04 -0.01
N ALA A 39 -8.49 -24.80 1.29
CA ALA A 39 -8.11 -23.52 1.85
C ALA A 39 -6.72 -23.69 2.46
N CYS A 40 -5.76 -22.89 1.99
CA CYS A 40 -4.56 -22.66 2.78
C CYS A 40 -4.99 -21.90 4.03
N LYS A 41 -4.87 -22.53 5.21
CA LYS A 41 -5.01 -21.85 6.49
C LYS A 41 -3.62 -21.34 6.89
N PRO A 42 -3.30 -20.05 6.68
CA PRO A 42 -2.01 -19.55 7.10
C PRO A 42 -1.96 -19.58 8.63
N ILE A 43 -1.11 -20.46 9.17
CA ILE A 43 -0.85 -20.51 10.60
C ILE A 43 0.27 -19.50 10.85
N LEU A 44 -0.07 -18.39 11.51
CA LEU A 44 0.86 -17.31 11.79
C LEU A 44 1.81 -17.74 12.92
N THR A 45 2.82 -18.52 12.57
CA THR A 45 3.83 -18.97 13.53
C THR A 45 4.74 -17.81 13.92
N PRO A 46 5.14 -17.67 15.21
CA PRO A 46 5.99 -16.57 15.66
C PRO A 46 7.30 -16.46 14.88
N ALA A 47 7.89 -17.59 14.48
CA ALA A 47 9.10 -17.63 13.65
C ALA A 47 8.89 -16.96 12.28
N TRP A 48 7.74 -17.16 11.64
CA TRP A 48 7.39 -16.53 10.38
C TRP A 48 7.27 -15.01 10.53
N VAL A 49 6.61 -14.56 11.60
CA VAL A 49 6.42 -13.14 11.90
C VAL A 49 7.77 -12.45 12.12
N ILE A 50 8.63 -13.04 12.97
CA ILE A 50 9.97 -12.51 13.24
C ILE A 50 10.80 -12.42 11.95
N SER A 51 10.74 -13.45 11.10
CA SER A 51 11.41 -13.46 9.81
C SER A 51 10.92 -12.33 8.89
N THR A 52 9.60 -12.13 8.78
CA THR A 52 9.04 -11.06 7.95
C THR A 52 9.45 -9.67 8.42
N PHE A 53 9.47 -9.42 9.73
CA PHE A 53 9.93 -8.14 10.27
C PHE A 53 11.43 -7.92 10.05
N LEU A 54 12.25 -8.97 10.13
CA LEU A 54 13.67 -8.88 9.84
C LEU A 54 13.91 -8.52 8.37
N VAL A 55 13.21 -9.18 7.45
CA VAL A 55 13.31 -8.89 6.01
C VAL A 55 12.85 -7.45 5.70
N LEU A 56 11.71 -7.03 6.25
CA LEU A 56 11.23 -5.65 6.10
C LEU A 56 12.24 -4.64 6.65
N GLY A 57 12.84 -4.92 7.81
CA GLY A 57 13.89 -4.08 8.39
C GLY A 57 15.11 -3.97 7.48
N VAL A 58 15.61 -5.09 6.96
CA VAL A 58 16.77 -5.10 6.05
C VAL A 58 16.52 -4.30 4.77
N ILE A 59 15.27 -4.23 4.31
CA ILE A 59 14.89 -3.42 3.14
C ILE A 59 14.67 -1.95 3.52
N PHE A 60 13.99 -1.68 4.64
CA PHE A 60 13.59 -0.33 5.03
C PHE A 60 14.73 0.49 5.64
N ILE A 61 15.71 -0.14 6.28
CA ILE A 61 16.88 0.55 6.84
C ILE A 61 17.70 1.25 5.73
N PRO A 62 18.16 0.58 4.66
CA PRO A 62 18.91 1.26 3.61
C PRO A 62 18.04 2.24 2.83
N LEU A 63 16.76 1.92 2.58
CA LEU A 63 15.83 2.82 1.91
C LEU A 63 15.62 4.11 2.71
N GLY A 64 15.43 3.98 4.02
CA GLY A 64 15.30 5.11 4.94
C GLY A 64 16.58 5.94 5.03
N LEU A 65 17.76 5.30 4.99
CA LEU A 65 19.03 6.03 4.98
C LEU A 65 19.20 6.86 3.71
N VAL A 66 18.90 6.28 2.53
CA VAL A 66 18.93 7.02 1.26
C VAL A 66 17.94 8.18 1.28
N ALA A 67 16.71 7.93 1.74
CA ALA A 67 15.69 8.97 1.88
C ALA A 67 16.14 10.09 2.83
N LEU A 68 16.74 9.76 3.98
CA LEU A 68 17.23 10.74 4.94
C LEU A 68 18.37 11.58 4.34
N ARG A 69 19.30 10.95 3.63
CA ARG A 69 20.38 11.66 2.93
C ARG A 69 19.84 12.60 1.87
N ALA A 70 18.84 12.16 1.10
CA ALA A 70 18.18 13.00 0.11
C ALA A 70 17.50 14.21 0.78
N SER A 71 16.74 14.00 1.86
CA SER A 71 16.10 15.09 2.60
C SER A 71 17.11 16.08 3.20
N GLN A 72 18.24 15.61 3.72
CA GLN A 72 19.30 16.48 4.26
C GLN A 72 20.11 17.22 3.18
N SER A 73 20.08 16.73 1.94
CA SER A 73 20.77 17.41 0.83
C SER A 73 20.04 18.67 0.34
N VAL A 74 18.78 18.86 0.76
CA VAL A 74 17.99 20.04 0.45
C VAL A 74 18.48 21.20 1.31
N VAL A 75 18.97 22.26 0.65
CA VAL A 75 19.32 23.51 1.30
C VAL A 75 18.08 24.39 1.34
N GLU A 76 17.49 24.54 2.54
CA GLU A 76 16.38 25.47 2.77
C GLU A 76 16.92 26.78 3.37
N ILE A 77 16.51 27.91 2.79
CA ILE A 77 16.82 29.24 3.30
C ILE A 77 15.53 29.81 3.88
N VAL A 78 15.48 29.93 5.21
CA VAL A 78 14.35 30.52 5.93
C VAL A 78 14.72 31.93 6.37
N ASP A 79 14.04 32.94 5.83
CA ASP A 79 14.15 34.35 6.24
C ASP A 79 12.77 34.87 6.65
N ARG A 80 12.66 35.36 7.89
CA ARG A 80 11.39 35.83 8.46
C ARG A 80 11.30 37.35 8.40
N TYR A 81 10.61 37.86 7.39
CA TYR A 81 10.39 39.30 7.23
C TYR A 81 9.47 39.92 8.30
N ASP A 82 8.58 39.12 8.90
CA ASP A 82 7.61 39.59 9.91
C ASP A 82 8.22 40.12 11.22
N THR A 83 9.48 39.76 11.49
CA THR A 83 10.22 40.18 12.69
C THR A 83 11.30 41.18 12.35
N ASP A 84 11.94 40.97 11.21
CA ASP A 84 13.17 41.67 10.88
C ASP A 84 12.91 43.00 10.17
N CYS A 85 11.72 43.15 9.58
CA CYS A 85 11.25 44.40 8.99
C CYS A 85 10.47 45.27 9.99
N VAL A 86 10.17 44.77 11.19
CA VAL A 86 9.44 45.53 12.21
C VAL A 86 10.45 46.23 13.13
N PRO A 87 10.39 47.57 13.27
CA PRO A 87 11.27 48.31 14.18
C PRO A 87 11.11 47.84 15.63
N GLU A 88 12.19 47.92 16.43
CA GLU A 88 12.17 47.52 17.85
C GLU A 88 11.05 48.20 18.64
N THR A 89 10.72 49.45 18.30
CA THR A 89 9.65 50.24 18.91
C THR A 89 8.26 49.61 18.73
N HIS A 90 8.06 48.79 17.70
CA HIS A 90 6.78 48.18 17.38
C HIS A 90 6.78 46.65 17.41
N LYS A 91 7.87 46.00 17.86
CA LYS A 91 7.91 44.53 17.98
C LYS A 91 6.83 43.98 18.90
N ASN A 92 6.52 44.70 19.98
CA ASN A 92 5.52 44.31 20.98
C ASN A 92 4.08 44.58 20.53
N ASN A 93 3.88 45.51 19.59
CA ASN A 93 2.59 45.81 19.01
C ASN A 93 2.73 46.00 17.50
N LYS A 94 2.79 44.87 16.78
CA LYS A 94 2.95 44.88 15.33
C LYS A 94 1.76 45.50 14.61
N VAL A 95 0.58 45.46 15.24
CA VAL A 95 -0.65 46.02 14.68
C VAL A 95 -0.56 47.54 14.58
N SER A 96 0.02 48.21 15.58
CA SER A 96 0.25 49.66 15.50
C SER A 96 1.22 50.04 14.40
N TYR A 97 2.24 49.22 14.15
CA TYR A 97 3.12 49.42 13.00
C TYR A 97 2.39 49.21 11.67
N ILE A 98 1.51 48.23 11.55
CA ILE A 98 0.79 47.98 10.29
C ILE A 98 -0.20 49.10 9.97
N GLN A 99 -0.87 49.65 10.98
CA GLN A 99 -1.92 50.68 10.83
C GLN A 99 -1.38 52.09 10.65
N ASP A 100 -0.09 52.32 10.91
CA ASP A 100 0.51 53.66 10.82
C ASP A 100 0.94 53.97 9.38
N ASP A 101 0.19 54.84 8.70
CA ASP A 101 0.44 55.31 7.33
C ASP A 101 1.63 56.27 7.22
N SER A 102 2.11 56.84 8.34
CA SER A 102 3.23 57.79 8.36
C SER A 102 4.60 57.10 8.27
N ILE A 103 4.65 55.79 8.52
CA ILE A 103 5.89 55.01 8.55
C ILE A 103 6.00 54.16 7.30
N ALA A 104 7.05 54.35 6.50
CA ALA A 104 7.35 53.54 5.33
C ALA A 104 7.53 52.05 5.68
N LYS A 105 6.87 51.16 4.92
CA LYS A 105 6.92 49.69 5.13
C LYS A 105 7.91 48.97 4.22
N ASN A 106 8.66 49.72 3.42
CA ASN A 106 9.60 49.13 2.47
C ASN A 106 10.81 48.57 3.23
N CYS A 107 10.94 47.24 3.19
CA CYS A 107 12.03 46.52 3.81
C CYS A 107 12.78 45.73 2.75
N THR A 108 14.03 46.11 2.48
CA THR A 108 14.89 45.39 1.53
C THR A 108 15.77 44.42 2.31
N ARG A 109 15.70 43.14 1.94
CA ARG A 109 16.46 42.06 2.58
C ARG A 109 17.41 41.45 1.55
N ILE A 110 18.68 41.31 1.93
CA ILE A 110 19.72 40.72 1.07
C ILE A 110 20.07 39.36 1.65
N LEU A 111 19.69 38.31 0.92
CA LEU A 111 19.93 36.93 1.32
C LEU A 111 21.21 36.42 0.66
N LYS A 112 22.24 36.17 1.47
CA LYS A 112 23.49 35.58 0.97
C LYS A 112 23.35 34.07 0.90
N VAL A 113 23.19 33.55 -0.31
CA VAL A 113 23.18 32.11 -0.56
C VAL A 113 24.60 31.58 -0.45
N ILE A 114 24.88 30.84 0.62
CA ILE A 114 26.21 30.27 0.92
C ILE A 114 26.45 28.90 0.26
N SER A 115 25.41 28.25 -0.27
CA SER A 115 25.50 26.91 -0.85
C SER A 115 24.91 26.82 -2.25
N PHE A 116 25.56 26.08 -3.13
CA PHE A 116 25.13 25.85 -4.52
C PHE A 116 23.93 24.90 -4.55
N PHE A 117 22.81 25.33 -5.13
CA PHE A 117 21.66 24.45 -5.39
C PHE A 117 22.09 23.35 -6.37
N ARG A 118 22.31 22.13 -5.87
CA ARG A 118 22.47 20.97 -6.75
C ARG A 118 21.09 20.51 -7.21
N LEU A 119 20.74 20.88 -8.45
CA LEU A 119 19.66 20.26 -9.20
C LEU A 119 20.12 18.85 -9.57
N THR A 120 19.83 17.86 -8.73
CA THR A 120 19.97 16.44 -9.12
C THR A 120 18.86 16.11 -10.12
N SER A 121 19.27 15.84 -11.37
CA SER A 121 18.41 15.41 -12.48
C SER A 121 17.93 13.97 -12.33
#